data_AF-A0A4U6WZG8-F1
#
_entry.id   AF-A0A4U6WZG8-F1
#
_cell.length_a   1.000
_cell.length_b   1.000
_cell.length_c   1.000
_cell.angle_alpha   90.00
_cell.angle_beta   90.00
_cell.angle_gamma   90.00
#
_symmetry.space_group_name_H-M   'P 1'
#
loop_
_entity.id
_entity.type
_entity.pdbx_description
1 polymer ?
#
loop_
_entity_poly.entity_id
_entity_poly.type
_entity_poly.pdbx_seq_one_letter_code
_entity_poly.pdbx_strand_id
1 'polypeptide(L)'
;MTPSCPTSDRVSDPVTGLSSGPTSPIGCRLHLRSAGPRPTLTPIEVSVDFNDKIISRILSPLRDDQKHDILWRIRRSLVNPQEGGSVIVLYGRYGHEGKSKLAEMITALIPDPSVRVSKDPFRDKSLWLESDAVMNLLEKRFLICDECNNRDGFSYNNVKRWTSGTPVTLEDGSPDGLLVAERASINNSISRRLVIYYMDKQMLEFEPVHKY
;
A
#
# COMPACT_ATOMS: atom_id res chain seq x y z
N MET A 1 14.16 -53.25 18.89
CA MET A 1 12.73 -53.37 19.28
C MET A 1 11.91 -52.56 18.29
N THR A 2 11.31 -53.26 17.34
CA THR A 2 10.48 -52.72 16.26
C THR A 2 9.02 -53.09 16.53
N PRO A 3 8.05 -52.16 16.48
CA PRO A 3 6.65 -52.53 16.51
C PRO A 3 6.10 -52.71 15.09
N SER A 4 5.54 -53.89 14.88
CA SER A 4 4.77 -54.34 13.72
C SER A 4 3.32 -53.80 13.78
N CYS A 5 2.82 -53.24 12.68
CA CYS A 5 1.39 -52.96 12.48
C CYS A 5 0.69 -54.14 11.79
N PRO A 6 -0.51 -54.55 12.21
CA PRO A 6 -1.28 -55.57 11.53
C PRO A 6 -2.18 -55.00 10.43
N THR A 7 -2.22 -55.75 9.32
CA THR A 7 -3.15 -55.68 8.21
C THR A 7 -4.53 -56.18 8.64
N SER A 8 -5.62 -55.55 8.19
CA SER A 8 -6.94 -56.17 8.16
C SER A 8 -7.64 -55.86 6.85
N ASP A 9 -7.96 -56.94 6.15
CA ASP A 9 -8.67 -57.05 4.88
C ASP A 9 -10.20 -56.99 5.03
N ARG A 10 -10.85 -56.80 3.86
CA ARG A 10 -12.26 -57.12 3.49
C ARG A 10 -13.32 -56.13 4.00
N VAL A 11 -14.36 -55.75 3.23
CA VAL A 11 -15.27 -56.55 2.37
C VAL A 11 -15.86 -55.66 1.26
N SER A 12 -16.01 -56.23 0.06
CA SER A 12 -16.68 -55.67 -1.13
C SER A 12 -18.22 -55.77 -1.06
N ASP A 13 -18.91 -55.02 -1.94
CA ASP A 13 -20.14 -55.38 -2.69
C ASP A 13 -21.22 -54.27 -2.80
N PRO A 14 -22.05 -54.26 -3.87
CA PRO A 14 -22.13 -53.12 -4.79
C PRO A 14 -23.50 -52.43 -4.78
N VAL A 15 -23.56 -51.20 -5.30
CA VAL A 15 -24.83 -50.55 -5.62
C VAL A 15 -24.82 -49.97 -7.03
N THR A 16 -25.57 -50.64 -7.90
CA THR A 16 -26.12 -50.13 -9.16
C THR A 16 -27.06 -48.96 -8.90
N GLY A 17 -26.91 -47.87 -9.66
CA GLY A 17 -27.84 -46.75 -9.67
C GLY A 17 -27.55 -45.78 -10.81
N LEU A 18 -28.06 -46.12 -12.00
CA LEU A 18 -28.15 -45.23 -13.16
C LEU A 18 -29.09 -44.05 -12.88
N SER A 19 -28.83 -42.93 -13.57
CA SER A 19 -29.76 -41.85 -13.91
C SER A 19 -29.72 -40.58 -13.05
N SER A 20 -29.04 -39.55 -13.56
CA SER A 20 -29.67 -38.29 -14.01
C SER A 20 -28.56 -37.29 -14.36
N GLY A 21 -28.63 -36.73 -15.57
CA GLY A 21 -27.58 -35.88 -16.13
C GLY A 21 -27.49 -34.51 -15.45
N PRO A 22 -26.29 -33.90 -15.38
CA PRO A 22 -26.18 -32.49 -15.09
C PRO A 22 -26.49 -31.69 -16.35
N THR A 23 -27.62 -30.98 -16.32
CA THR A 23 -27.85 -29.81 -17.14
C THR A 23 -26.66 -28.87 -16.96
N SER A 24 -25.89 -28.69 -18.03
CA SER A 24 -24.81 -27.69 -18.07
C SER A 24 -25.44 -26.32 -17.78
N PRO A 25 -24.95 -25.55 -16.78
CA PRO A 25 -25.31 -24.16 -16.70
C PRO A 25 -24.77 -23.50 -17.97
N ILE A 26 -25.66 -22.86 -18.71
CA ILE A 26 -25.33 -21.93 -19.78
C ILE A 26 -24.43 -20.87 -19.14
N GLY A 27 -23.12 -21.09 -19.28
CA GLY A 27 -22.12 -20.10 -18.92
C GLY A 27 -22.32 -18.93 -19.86
N CYS A 28 -22.98 -17.87 -19.36
CA CYS A 28 -22.87 -16.55 -19.95
C CYS A 28 -21.38 -16.18 -19.95
N ARG A 29 -20.71 -16.51 -21.05
CA ARG A 29 -19.37 -16.01 -21.36
C ARG A 29 -19.54 -14.52 -21.62
N LEU A 30 -19.47 -13.74 -20.55
CA LEU A 30 -19.30 -12.29 -20.63
C LEU A 30 -18.01 -12.06 -21.41
N HIS A 31 -18.15 -11.80 -22.71
CA HIS A 31 -17.12 -11.11 -23.48
C HIS A 31 -16.98 -9.73 -22.85
N LEU A 32 -16.15 -9.62 -21.82
CA LEU A 32 -15.57 -8.35 -21.41
C LEU A 32 -14.84 -7.81 -22.64
N ARG A 33 -15.51 -6.89 -23.33
CA ARG A 33 -14.84 -6.03 -24.30
C ARG A 33 -13.69 -5.37 -23.55
N SER A 34 -12.47 -5.66 -23.98
CA SER A 34 -11.27 -4.95 -23.53
C SER A 34 -11.50 -3.47 -23.80
N ALA A 35 -11.96 -2.72 -22.81
CA ALA A 35 -11.81 -1.28 -22.81
C ALA A 35 -10.31 -1.03 -22.94
N GLY A 36 -9.90 -0.25 -23.95
CA GLY A 36 -8.49 0.12 -24.10
C GLY A 36 -7.96 0.78 -22.83
N PRO A 37 -6.63 0.87 -22.65
CA PRO A 37 -6.04 1.49 -21.47
C PRO A 37 -6.65 2.88 -21.27
N ARG A 38 -7.32 3.08 -20.13
CA ARG A 38 -7.92 4.37 -19.80
C ARG A 38 -6.82 5.45 -19.84
N PRO A 39 -7.17 6.65 -20.32
CA PRO A 39 -6.20 7.73 -20.50
C PRO A 39 -5.47 8.00 -19.19
N THR A 40 -4.15 8.20 -19.31
CA THR A 40 -3.26 8.81 -18.33
C THR A 40 -4.03 9.77 -17.43
N LEU A 41 -4.03 9.49 -16.12
CA LEU A 41 -4.52 10.40 -15.08
C LEU A 41 -4.12 11.81 -15.48
N THR A 42 -5.10 12.71 -15.62
CA THR A 42 -4.87 14.11 -15.99
C THR A 42 -3.72 14.67 -15.17
N PRO A 43 -2.78 15.42 -15.77
CA PRO A 43 -1.70 16.06 -15.04
C PRO A 43 -2.30 16.80 -13.84
N ILE A 44 -1.98 16.35 -12.63
CA ILE A 44 -2.45 17.03 -11.43
C ILE A 44 -1.54 18.24 -11.28
N GLU A 45 -2.06 19.42 -11.58
CA GLU A 45 -1.39 20.69 -11.27
C GLU A 45 -1.46 20.90 -9.75
N VAL A 46 -0.48 20.38 -9.03
CA VAL A 46 -0.37 20.59 -7.57
C VAL A 46 0.54 21.78 -7.33
N SER A 47 0.00 22.86 -6.78
CA SER A 47 0.81 23.94 -6.20
C SER A 47 1.33 23.48 -4.83
N VAL A 48 2.57 23.02 -4.79
CA VAL A 48 3.24 22.65 -3.54
C VAL A 48 4.10 23.82 -3.09
N ASP A 49 3.78 24.40 -1.93
CA ASP A 49 4.61 25.42 -1.31
C ASP A 49 5.85 24.76 -0.68
N PHE A 50 6.91 24.65 -1.49
CA PHE A 50 8.22 24.18 -1.07
C PHE A 50 9.07 25.30 -0.46
N ASN A 51 8.49 26.16 0.39
CA ASN A 51 9.27 27.13 1.15
C ASN A 51 10.34 26.42 1.99
N ASP A 52 11.61 26.75 1.74
CA ASP A 52 12.77 26.12 2.38
C ASP A 52 12.67 26.12 3.91
N LYS A 53 12.09 27.16 4.52
CA LYS A 53 11.89 27.23 5.96
C LYS A 53 10.88 26.19 6.45
N ILE A 54 9.78 26.01 5.72
CA ILE A 54 8.74 25.03 6.04
C ILE A 54 9.31 23.61 5.88
N ILE A 55 9.96 23.33 4.75
CA ILE A 55 10.57 22.02 4.50
C ILE A 55 11.63 21.70 5.55
N SER A 56 12.55 22.63 5.81
CA SER A 56 13.62 22.46 6.78
C SER A 56 13.05 22.17 8.17
N ARG A 57 11.94 22.85 8.53
CA ARG A 57 11.20 22.58 9.77
C ARG A 57 10.60 21.17 9.77
N ILE A 58 9.83 20.80 8.76
CA ILE A 58 9.16 19.49 8.64
C ILE A 58 10.17 18.35 8.73
N LEU A 59 11.29 18.46 7.99
CA LEU A 59 12.28 17.40 7.87
C LEU A 59 13.42 17.49 8.90
N SER A 60 13.38 18.46 9.81
CA SER A 60 14.38 18.62 10.87
C SER A 60 14.67 17.37 11.73
N PRO A 61 13.72 16.42 11.95
CA PRO A 61 14.00 15.20 12.70
C PRO A 61 14.85 14.18 11.93
N LEU A 62 14.97 14.35 10.61
CA LEU A 62 15.76 13.47 9.75
C LEU A 62 17.21 13.95 9.68
N ARG A 63 18.10 13.02 9.33
CA ARG A 63 19.49 13.37 8.97
C ARG A 63 19.54 14.00 7.58
N ASP A 64 20.58 14.79 7.29
CA ASP A 64 20.64 15.55 6.03
C ASP A 64 20.65 14.67 4.77
N ASP A 65 21.26 13.48 4.83
CA ASP A 65 21.18 12.47 3.77
C ASP A 65 19.74 12.00 3.52
N GLN A 66 18.99 11.74 4.61
CA GLN A 66 17.60 11.33 4.55
C GLN A 66 16.67 12.46 4.07
N LYS A 67 16.96 13.72 4.45
CA LYS A 67 16.20 14.90 3.99
C LYS A 67 16.26 15.04 2.47
N HIS A 68 17.44 14.86 1.89
CA HIS A 68 17.60 14.93 0.45
C HIS A 68 16.88 13.78 -0.26
N ASP A 69 17.03 12.54 0.25
CA ASP A 69 16.39 11.35 -0.34
C ASP A 69 14.85 11.44 -0.27
N ILE A 70 14.27 11.87 0.86
CA ILE A 70 12.81 11.99 0.98
C ILE A 70 12.23 13.06 0.05
N LEU A 71 12.89 14.21 -0.07
CA LEU A 71 12.46 15.27 -0.99
C LEU A 71 12.56 14.82 -2.45
N TRP A 72 13.65 14.15 -2.81
CA TRP A 72 13.82 13.60 -4.14
C TRP A 72 12.71 12.58 -4.47
N ARG A 73 12.36 11.69 -3.53
CA ARG A 73 11.27 10.72 -3.71
C ARG A 73 9.91 11.37 -3.84
N ILE A 74 9.58 12.34 -2.98
CA ILE A 74 8.32 13.10 -3.07
C ILE A 74 8.23 13.80 -4.42
N ARG A 75 9.29 14.51 -4.84
CA ARG A 75 9.36 15.17 -6.14
C ARG A 75 9.19 14.16 -7.28
N ARG A 76 9.88 13.02 -7.22
CA ARG A 76 9.78 11.98 -8.25
C ARG A 76 8.35 11.44 -8.36
N SER A 77 7.69 11.14 -7.23
CA SER A 77 6.28 10.71 -7.22
C SER A 77 5.31 11.78 -7.75
N LEU A 78 5.65 13.06 -7.62
CA LEU A 78 4.86 14.17 -8.19
C LEU A 78 5.10 14.37 -9.69
N VAL A 79 6.32 14.17 -10.19
CA VAL A 79 6.66 14.47 -11.60
C VAL A 79 6.51 13.24 -12.50
N ASN A 80 7.04 12.09 -12.08
CA ASN A 80 7.10 10.86 -12.87
C ASN A 80 6.51 9.68 -12.09
N PRO A 81 5.17 9.58 -11.94
CA PRO A 81 4.56 8.47 -11.23
C PRO A 81 4.93 7.11 -11.86
N GLN A 82 4.98 7.01 -13.20
CA GLN A 82 5.17 5.75 -13.94
C GLN A 82 6.49 5.00 -13.72
N GLU A 83 7.46 5.59 -13.02
CA GLU A 83 8.76 4.93 -12.75
C GLU A 83 8.75 4.00 -11.52
N GLY A 84 7.56 3.78 -10.94
CA GLY A 84 7.34 2.92 -9.79
C GLY A 84 7.42 3.65 -8.45
N GLY A 85 6.50 3.28 -7.55
CA GLY A 85 6.41 3.82 -6.20
C GLY A 85 7.55 3.40 -5.26
N SER A 86 7.72 4.18 -4.19
CA SER A 86 8.59 3.83 -3.05
C SER A 86 7.75 3.57 -1.80
N VAL A 87 8.24 2.70 -0.92
CA VAL A 87 7.69 2.52 0.43
C VAL A 87 8.66 3.16 1.40
N ILE A 88 8.24 4.23 2.06
CA ILE A 88 8.95 4.85 3.17
C ILE A 88 8.40 4.30 4.48
N VAL A 89 9.28 3.87 5.36
CA VAL A 89 8.96 3.60 6.76
C VAL A 89 9.67 4.62 7.62
N LEU A 90 8.89 5.34 8.44
CA LEU A 90 9.44 6.19 9.48
C LEU A 90 9.64 5.32 10.72
N TYR A 91 10.88 5.06 11.08
CA TYR A 91 11.23 4.25 12.23
C TYR A 91 11.72 5.12 13.39
N GLY A 92 11.22 4.84 14.60
CA GLY A 92 11.60 5.51 15.83
C GLY A 92 11.69 4.50 16.98
N ARG A 93 12.61 4.73 17.91
CA ARG A 93 12.96 3.78 18.98
C ARG A 93 12.03 3.84 20.20
N TYR A 94 11.58 5.03 20.54
CA TYR A 94 10.86 5.41 21.75
C TYR A 94 9.39 5.72 21.50
N GLY A 95 8.97 5.87 20.24
CA GLY A 95 7.58 6.15 19.88
C GLY A 95 7.24 7.63 19.82
N HIS A 96 8.02 8.50 20.48
CA HIS A 96 7.77 9.95 20.60
C HIS A 96 8.58 10.82 19.63
N GLU A 97 9.16 10.24 18.58
CA GLU A 97 9.98 10.97 17.60
C GLU A 97 9.18 11.83 16.63
N GLY A 98 7.85 11.93 16.80
CA GLY A 98 7.01 12.74 15.93
C GLY A 98 6.76 12.14 14.54
N LYS A 99 6.82 10.81 14.39
CA LYS A 99 6.51 10.09 13.14
C LYS A 99 5.12 10.47 12.60
N SER A 100 4.09 10.38 13.45
CA SER A 100 2.72 10.77 13.08
C SER A 100 2.62 12.26 12.74
N LYS A 101 3.48 13.08 13.35
CA LYS A 101 3.55 14.53 13.10
C LYS A 101 4.19 14.84 11.75
N LEU A 102 5.29 14.17 11.43
CA LEU A 102 5.95 14.24 10.13
C LEU A 102 5.00 13.77 9.02
N ALA A 103 4.30 12.66 9.23
CA ALA A 103 3.27 12.16 8.31
C ALA A 103 2.14 13.18 8.11
N GLU A 104 1.68 13.84 9.18
CA GLU A 104 0.69 14.92 9.13
C GLU A 104 1.16 16.09 8.28
N MET A 105 2.39 16.56 8.53
CA MET A 105 2.96 17.69 7.80
C MET A 105 3.23 17.37 6.33
N ILE A 106 3.64 16.13 6.00
CA ILE A 106 3.75 15.68 4.60
C ILE A 106 2.37 15.67 3.95
N THR A 107 1.34 15.12 4.62
CA THR A 107 -0.05 15.14 4.13
C THR A 107 -0.50 16.58 3.86
N ALA A 108 -0.23 17.49 4.80
CA ALA A 108 -0.55 18.90 4.66
C ALA A 108 0.21 19.55 3.50
N LEU A 109 1.48 19.19 3.26
CA LEU A 109 2.26 19.75 2.15
C LEU A 109 1.66 19.40 0.78
N ILE A 110 1.06 18.22 0.65
CA ILE A 110 0.55 17.66 -0.61
C ILE A 110 -0.86 17.07 -0.44
N PRO A 111 -1.88 17.88 -0.11
CA PRO A 111 -3.19 17.38 0.31
C PRO A 111 -3.93 16.68 -0.82
N ASP A 112 -3.95 17.27 -2.01
CA ASP A 112 -4.74 16.76 -3.14
C ASP A 112 -4.25 15.39 -3.59
N PRO A 113 -2.93 15.16 -3.79
CA PRO A 113 -2.45 13.85 -4.19
C PRO A 113 -2.28 12.88 -3.01
N SER A 114 -2.58 13.26 -1.76
CA SER A 114 -2.39 12.38 -0.59
C SER A 114 -3.69 11.92 0.06
N VAL A 115 -3.61 10.76 0.69
CA VAL A 115 -4.65 10.20 1.55
C VAL A 115 -3.99 9.59 2.76
N ARG A 116 -4.50 9.96 3.94
CA ARG A 116 -4.05 9.41 5.21
C ARG A 116 -5.09 8.45 5.77
N VAL A 117 -4.65 7.27 6.14
CA VAL A 117 -5.47 6.23 6.75
C VAL A 117 -4.89 5.86 8.11
N SER A 118 -5.73 5.91 9.14
CA SER A 118 -5.34 5.59 10.52
C SER A 118 -5.28 4.08 10.78
N LYS A 119 -5.96 3.29 9.94
CA LYS A 119 -5.99 1.83 9.98
C LYS A 119 -5.46 1.27 8.67
N ASP A 120 -4.89 0.08 8.73
CA ASP A 120 -4.47 -0.67 7.55
C ASP A 120 -5.64 -0.81 6.56
N PRO A 121 -5.57 -0.19 5.37
CA PRO A 121 -6.63 -0.28 4.37
C PRO A 121 -6.70 -1.68 3.72
N PHE A 122 -5.77 -2.58 4.07
CA PHE A 122 -5.68 -3.94 3.55
C PHE A 122 -6.04 -5.02 4.57
N ARG A 123 -6.62 -4.62 5.71
CA ARG A 123 -6.97 -5.50 6.82
C ARG A 123 -8.13 -6.43 6.38
N ASP A 124 -7.88 -7.73 6.36
CA ASP A 124 -8.73 -8.86 5.91
C ASP A 124 -8.48 -9.39 4.48
N LYS A 125 -7.40 -10.20 4.37
CA LYS A 125 -7.06 -11.31 3.44
C LYS A 125 -7.52 -11.36 1.97
N SER A 126 -8.34 -10.48 1.43
CA SER A 126 -8.73 -10.51 0.01
C SER A 126 -9.66 -9.40 -0.44
N LEU A 127 -10.39 -8.75 0.48
CA LEU A 127 -11.34 -7.74 0.09
C LEU A 127 -10.66 -6.39 0.21
N TRP A 128 -10.43 -5.77 -0.95
CA TRP A 128 -10.23 -4.33 -0.97
C TRP A 128 -11.40 -3.66 -0.24
N LEU A 129 -11.18 -2.44 0.25
CA LEU A 129 -12.27 -1.58 0.71
C LEU A 129 -13.40 -1.56 -0.35
N GLU A 130 -14.60 -1.11 0.04
CA GLU A 130 -15.70 -0.91 -0.92
C GLU A 130 -15.20 -0.16 -2.16
N SER A 131 -15.72 -0.52 -3.34
CA SER A 131 -15.27 -0.03 -4.65
C SER A 131 -14.91 1.46 -4.66
N ASP A 132 -15.76 2.28 -4.05
CA ASP A 132 -15.58 3.74 -4.00
C ASP A 132 -14.35 4.18 -3.22
N ALA A 133 -14.02 3.50 -2.12
CA ALA A 133 -12.81 3.78 -1.35
C ALA A 133 -11.55 3.37 -2.12
N VAL A 134 -11.60 2.28 -2.90
CA VAL A 134 -10.50 1.87 -3.78
C VAL A 134 -10.29 2.89 -4.89
N MET A 135 -11.37 3.34 -5.53
CA MET A 135 -11.30 4.35 -6.57
C MET A 135 -10.70 5.66 -6.05
N ASN A 136 -11.14 6.11 -4.86
CA ASN A 136 -10.53 7.27 -4.21
C ASN A 136 -9.04 7.03 -3.94
N LEU A 137 -8.63 5.86 -3.45
CA LEU A 137 -7.20 5.55 -3.29
C LEU A 137 -6.46 5.60 -4.64
N LEU A 138 -7.00 5.03 -5.70
CA LEU A 138 -6.38 4.99 -7.03
C LEU A 138 -6.16 6.39 -7.65
N GLU A 139 -6.94 7.39 -7.24
CA GLU A 139 -6.76 8.78 -7.64
C GLU A 139 -5.61 9.48 -6.88
N LYS A 140 -5.11 8.87 -5.79
CA LYS A 140 -4.06 9.43 -4.92
C LYS A 140 -2.70 8.87 -5.27
N ARG A 141 -1.69 9.74 -5.15
CA ARG A 141 -0.28 9.40 -5.35
C ARG A 141 0.46 9.13 -4.05
N PHE A 142 -0.10 9.49 -2.91
CA PHE A 142 0.55 9.29 -1.61
C PHE A 142 -0.43 8.61 -0.69
N LEU A 143 -0.08 7.42 -0.22
CA LEU A 143 -0.84 6.69 0.77
C LEU A 143 -0.06 6.73 2.09
N ILE A 144 -0.60 7.39 3.09
CA ILE A 144 0.04 7.57 4.39
C ILE A 144 -0.72 6.72 5.39
N CYS A 145 -0.06 5.71 5.96
CA CYS A 145 -0.65 4.75 6.88
C CYS A 145 -0.03 4.88 8.26
N ASP A 146 -0.83 5.19 9.28
CA ASP A 146 -0.33 5.29 10.66
C ASP A 146 0.03 3.89 11.22
N GLU A 147 -0.82 2.89 10.94
CA GLU A 147 -0.60 1.52 11.39
C GLU A 147 -0.60 0.53 10.22
N CYS A 148 0.51 -0.17 10.01
CA CYS A 148 0.61 -1.29 9.07
C CYS A 148 0.88 -2.58 9.88
N ASN A 149 -0.18 -3.30 10.23
CA ASN A 149 -0.07 -4.45 11.13
C ASN A 149 0.21 -5.73 10.32
N ASN A 150 1.29 -6.45 10.63
CA ASN A 150 1.60 -7.72 9.95
C ASN A 150 0.81 -8.92 10.44
N ARG A 151 0.04 -8.80 11.53
CA ARG A 151 -0.63 -9.97 12.13
C ARG A 151 -1.61 -10.65 11.16
N ASP A 152 -2.18 -9.88 10.23
CA ASP A 152 -3.04 -10.40 9.15
C ASP A 152 -2.37 -10.36 7.77
N GLY A 153 -1.05 -10.11 7.77
CA GLY A 153 -0.29 -9.80 6.59
C GLY A 153 -0.76 -8.48 6.01
N PHE A 154 -0.14 -7.37 6.43
CA PHE A 154 -0.02 -6.19 5.58
C PHE A 154 0.26 -6.71 4.18
N SER A 155 -0.74 -6.70 3.30
CA SER A 155 -0.76 -7.64 2.19
C SER A 155 0.36 -7.24 1.27
N TYR A 156 1.47 -7.98 1.34
CA TYR A 156 2.65 -7.76 0.52
C TYR A 156 2.23 -7.59 -0.94
N ASN A 157 1.26 -8.39 -1.37
CA ASN A 157 0.69 -8.31 -2.70
C ASN A 157 0.01 -6.96 -2.97
N ASN A 158 -0.72 -6.40 -2.03
CA ASN A 158 -1.36 -5.09 -2.19
C ASN A 158 -0.35 -3.94 -2.19
N VAL A 159 0.66 -3.96 -1.31
CA VAL A 159 1.74 -2.95 -1.31
C VAL A 159 2.59 -3.05 -2.57
N LYS A 160 2.91 -4.28 -2.98
CA LYS A 160 3.64 -4.53 -4.22
C LYS A 160 2.83 -4.02 -5.40
N ARG A 161 1.53 -4.33 -5.47
CA ARG A 161 0.61 -3.79 -6.49
C ARG A 161 0.61 -2.27 -6.47
N TRP A 162 0.42 -1.67 -5.29
CA TRP A 162 0.40 -0.22 -5.07
C TRP A 162 1.68 0.50 -5.50
N THR A 163 2.83 -0.15 -5.39
CA THR A 163 4.12 0.47 -5.73
C THR A 163 4.63 0.04 -7.09
N SER A 164 3.88 -0.81 -7.81
CA SER A 164 4.38 -1.45 -9.03
C SER A 164 4.22 -0.67 -10.30
N GLY A 165 3.37 0.35 -10.35
CA GLY A 165 2.93 0.87 -11.64
C GLY A 165 2.08 -0.14 -12.42
N THR A 166 1.77 -1.30 -11.81
CA THR A 166 0.86 -2.29 -12.39
C THR A 166 -0.57 -1.93 -11.98
N PRO A 167 -1.50 -1.87 -12.94
CA PRO A 167 -2.94 -1.78 -12.67
C PRO A 167 -3.41 -2.83 -11.67
N VAL A 168 -4.27 -2.44 -10.73
CA VAL A 168 -4.88 -3.37 -9.76
C VAL A 168 -5.91 -4.27 -10.46
N THR A 169 -6.58 -3.74 -11.48
CA THR A 169 -7.42 -4.48 -12.43
C THR A 169 -7.14 -3.99 -13.86
N LEU A 170 -7.62 -4.70 -14.89
CA LEU A 170 -7.47 -4.27 -16.30
C LEU A 170 -8.14 -2.91 -16.59
N GLU A 171 -9.05 -2.45 -15.74
CA GLU A 171 -9.79 -1.19 -15.93
C GLU A 171 -9.27 -0.02 -15.07
N ASP A 172 -8.45 -0.32 -14.07
CA ASP A 172 -8.04 0.67 -13.07
C ASP A 172 -6.67 1.25 -13.41
N GLY A 173 -6.52 2.57 -13.28
CA GLY A 173 -5.21 3.21 -13.37
C GLY A 173 -4.23 2.58 -12.36
N SER A 174 -2.93 2.62 -12.66
CA SER A 174 -1.97 2.17 -11.66
C SER A 174 -1.77 3.25 -10.61
N PRO A 175 -1.99 2.93 -9.32
CA PRO A 175 -1.50 3.79 -8.27
C PRO A 175 0.02 3.68 -8.33
N ASP A 176 0.67 4.80 -8.61
CA ASP A 176 2.12 4.93 -8.52
C ASP A 176 2.41 5.89 -7.40
N GLY A 177 2.55 5.32 -6.20
CA GLY A 177 2.52 6.12 -5.01
C GLY A 177 3.59 5.84 -3.97
N LEU A 178 3.82 6.87 -3.16
CA LEU A 178 4.67 6.80 -1.98
C LEU A 178 3.82 6.28 -0.82
N LEU A 179 4.22 5.15 -0.24
CA LEU A 179 3.61 4.65 1.00
C LEU A 179 4.43 5.13 2.19
N VAL A 180 3.85 5.85 3.14
CA VAL A 180 4.55 6.26 4.38
C VAL A 180 3.92 5.50 5.54
N ALA A 181 4.71 4.66 6.22
CA ALA A 181 4.24 3.88 7.38
C ALA A 181 4.99 4.25 8.66
N GLU A 182 4.26 4.48 9.75
CA GLU A 182 4.84 4.75 11.08
C GLU A 182 5.26 3.47 11.82
N ARG A 183 4.50 2.38 11.66
CA ARG A 183 4.87 1.05 12.15
C ARG A 183 4.59 0.05 11.05
N ALA A 184 5.65 -0.58 10.54
CA ALA A 184 5.52 -1.60 9.52
C ALA A 184 6.48 -2.76 9.77
N SER A 185 5.93 -3.96 9.73
CA SER A 185 6.68 -5.21 9.73
C SER A 185 6.73 -5.70 8.29
N ILE A 186 7.72 -5.20 7.56
CA ILE A 186 7.82 -5.39 6.11
C ILE A 186 8.67 -6.61 5.80
N ASN A 187 8.16 -7.45 4.91
CA ASN A 187 8.89 -8.60 4.38
C ASN A 187 10.00 -8.12 3.41
N ASN A 188 11.17 -8.76 3.45
CA ASN A 188 12.32 -8.50 2.59
C ASN A 188 12.00 -8.54 1.09
N SER A 189 10.87 -9.09 0.66
CA SER A 189 10.43 -9.11 -0.73
C SER A 189 10.05 -7.74 -1.33
N ILE A 190 9.97 -6.66 -0.54
CA ILE A 190 9.79 -5.26 -1.01
C ILE A 190 11.13 -4.48 -1.02
N SER A 191 12.24 -5.12 -0.62
CA SER A 191 13.51 -4.46 -0.30
C SER A 191 14.05 -3.47 -1.35
N ARG A 192 13.80 -3.67 -2.65
CA ARG A 192 14.23 -2.71 -3.70
C ARG A 192 13.48 -1.37 -3.69
N ARG A 193 12.28 -1.33 -3.12
CA ARG A 193 11.41 -0.14 -3.03
C ARG A 193 11.25 0.36 -1.61
N LEU A 194 11.68 -0.44 -0.63
CA LEU A 194 11.61 -0.11 0.78
C LEU A 194 12.77 0.79 1.17
N VAL A 195 12.44 1.89 1.83
CA VAL A 195 13.37 2.85 2.42
C VAL A 195 12.95 3.06 3.86
N ILE A 196 13.90 2.95 4.78
CA ILE A 196 13.65 3.12 6.20
C ILE A 196 14.38 4.39 6.65
N TYR A 197 13.62 5.37 7.11
CA TYR A 197 14.18 6.56 7.73
C TYR A 197 14.13 6.43 9.24
N TYR A 198 15.32 6.42 9.83
CA TYR A 198 15.49 6.44 11.28
C TYR A 198 15.35 7.87 11.79
N MET A 199 14.38 8.07 12.67
CA MET A 199 14.19 9.30 13.44
C MET A 199 14.74 9.07 14.84
N ASP A 200 15.71 9.89 15.24
CA ASP A 200 16.33 9.88 16.58
C ASP A 200 15.99 11.13 17.40
N LYS A 201 15.60 12.22 16.72
CA LYS A 201 15.19 13.48 17.34
C LYS A 201 13.71 13.47 17.69
N GLN A 202 13.39 13.98 18.88
CA GLN A 202 12.00 14.19 19.29
C GLN A 202 11.44 15.47 18.65
N MET A 203 10.14 15.47 18.35
CA MET A 203 9.43 16.63 17.81
C MET A 203 8.58 17.35 18.86
N LEU A 204 9.06 17.45 20.10
CA LEU A 204 8.28 18.00 21.22
C LEU A 204 7.82 19.45 20.99
N GLU A 205 8.53 20.21 20.15
CA GLU A 205 8.29 21.64 19.91
C GLU A 205 7.46 21.93 18.64
N PHE A 206 6.97 20.89 17.94
CA PHE A 206 6.32 21.06 16.64
C PHE A 206 4.80 21.10 16.75
N GLU A 207 4.24 22.30 16.68
CA GLU A 207 2.83 22.48 16.31
C GLU A 207 2.60 22.08 14.84
N PRO A 208 1.44 21.49 14.49
CA PRO A 208 1.11 21.19 13.10
C PRO A 208 1.13 22.47 12.27
N VAL A 209 1.58 22.37 11.02
CA VAL A 209 1.41 23.47 10.06
C VAL A 209 -0.07 23.58 9.75
N HIS A 210 -0.75 24.52 10.39
CA HIS A 210 -2.11 24.90 10.00
C HIS A 210 -2.03 25.64 8.67
N LYS A 211 -2.72 25.11 7.65
CA LYS A 211 -2.93 25.86 6.42
C LYS A 211 -3.85 27.05 6.70
N TYR A 212 -3.43 28.21 6.23
CA TYR A 212 -4.30 29.37 6.04
C TYR A 212 -5.32 29.08 4.96
#